data_AF-A0A6I3C940-F1
#
_entry.id   AF-A0A6I3C940-F1
#
_cell.length_a   1.000
_cell.length_b   1.000
_cell.length_c   1.000
_cell.angle_alpha   90.00
_cell.angle_beta   90.00
_cell.angle_gamma   90.00
#
_symmetry.space_group_name_H-M   'P 1'
#
loop_
_entity.id
_entity.type
_entity.pdbx_description
1 polymer ?
#
loop_
_entity_poly.entity_id
_entity_poly.type
_entity_poly.pdbx_seq_one_letter_code
_entity_poly.pdbx_strand_id
1 'polypeptide(L)'
;APIARKRLAMLALSGFLILAFRTPASQLQNDFLRDERGFNAARITLFTVVTSTPIGVGVFLGGRLADRRGRRIVGAIAMVFGSMAIVVSFLTHGWPMWVWQFAGIVIGAGTIPALGVYGPELFGTRTRGRANGFVSIAGVLGSTLGLLVASHLADRVGLGKALAVLAIGPLLVAGLVMLVYPETAHLELEQINPGDEASRP
;
A
#
# COMPACT_ATOMS: atom_id res chain seq x y z
N ALA A 1 9.27 22.98 13.55
CA ALA A 1 8.51 23.66 12.47
C ALA A 1 7.17 22.95 12.20
N PRO A 2 6.04 23.67 12.11
CA PRO A 2 4.71 23.11 11.86
C PRO A 2 4.61 22.26 10.58
N ILE A 3 5.47 22.52 9.59
CA ILE A 3 5.58 21.79 8.32
C ILE A 3 5.99 20.32 8.53
N ALA A 4 6.91 20.04 9.46
CA ALA A 4 7.36 18.68 9.77
C ALA A 4 6.25 17.84 10.43
N ARG A 5 5.44 18.46 11.30
CA ARG A 5 4.28 17.80 11.92
C ARG A 5 3.20 17.45 10.89
N LYS A 6 2.93 18.35 9.94
CA LYS A 6 1.96 18.10 8.85
C LYS A 6 2.42 16.93 7.97
N ARG A 7 3.70 16.91 7.56
CA ARG A 7 4.30 15.81 6.78
C ARG A 7 4.23 14.46 7.50
N LEU A 8 4.55 14.45 8.80
CA LEU A 8 4.45 13.25 9.62
C LEU A 8 3.01 12.75 9.72
N ALA A 9 2.04 13.64 9.96
CA ALA A 9 0.63 13.27 10.05
C ALA A 9 0.11 12.68 8.72
N MET A 10 0.52 13.24 7.57
CA MET A 10 0.14 12.71 6.26
C MET A 10 0.70 11.31 6.00
N LEU A 11 1.96 11.06 6.35
CA LEU A 11 2.57 9.74 6.22
C LEU A 11 1.95 8.72 7.18
N ALA A 12 1.67 9.14 8.43
CA ALA A 12 1.01 8.30 9.41
C ALA A 12 -0.41 7.93 8.96
N LEU A 13 -1.19 8.91 8.47
CA LEU A 13 -2.52 8.68 7.91
C LEU A 13 -2.48 7.77 6.68
N SER A 14 -1.50 7.97 5.78
CA SER A 14 -1.32 7.14 4.60
C SER A 14 -1.00 5.70 4.99
N GLY A 15 -0.04 5.50 5.91
CA GLY A 15 0.32 4.18 6.44
C GLY A 15 -0.86 3.48 7.11
N PHE A 16 -1.60 4.23 7.94
CA PHE A 16 -2.83 3.76 8.58
C PHE A 16 -3.85 3.25 7.55
N LEU A 17 -4.22 4.08 6.56
CA LEU A 17 -5.27 3.74 5.59
C LEU A 17 -4.86 2.61 4.66
N ILE A 18 -3.59 2.57 4.23
CA ILE A 18 -3.08 1.47 3.40
C ILE A 18 -3.13 0.16 4.17
N LEU A 19 -2.65 0.14 5.42
CA LEU A 19 -2.58 -1.08 6.22
C LEU A 19 -3.95 -1.52 6.74
N ALA A 20 -4.88 -0.58 6.96
CA ALA A 20 -6.27 -0.89 7.25
C ALA A 20 -6.96 -1.70 6.14
N PHE A 21 -6.54 -1.55 4.88
CA PHE A 21 -7.00 -2.38 3.77
C PHE A 21 -6.12 -3.61 3.54
N ARG A 22 -4.80 -3.42 3.45
CA ARG A 22 -3.85 -4.45 3.02
C ARG A 22 -3.77 -5.61 4.01
N THR A 23 -3.81 -5.31 5.32
CA THR A 23 -3.70 -6.35 6.35
C THR A 23 -4.87 -7.33 6.32
N PRO A 24 -6.14 -6.91 6.40
CA PRO A 24 -7.24 -7.86 6.30
C PRO A 24 -7.27 -8.59 4.95
N ALA A 25 -6.96 -7.88 3.84
CA ALA A 25 -6.90 -8.51 2.52
C ALA A 25 -5.88 -9.65 2.44
N SER A 26 -4.75 -9.55 3.14
CA SER A 26 -3.75 -10.64 3.19
C SER A 26 -4.02 -11.68 4.26
N GLN A 27 -4.46 -11.26 5.45
CA GLN A 27 -4.60 -12.16 6.61
C GLN A 27 -5.84 -13.05 6.48
N LEU A 28 -6.96 -12.50 6.00
CA LEU A 28 -8.22 -13.24 5.83
C LEU A 28 -8.29 -13.98 4.48
N GLN A 29 -7.26 -13.87 3.64
CA GLN A 29 -7.25 -14.47 2.30
C GLN A 29 -7.34 -16.00 2.35
N ASN A 30 -6.55 -16.64 3.23
CA ASN A 30 -6.52 -18.09 3.31
C ASN A 30 -7.86 -18.64 3.82
N ASP A 31 -8.45 -17.99 4.82
CA ASP A 31 -9.77 -18.34 5.35
C ASP A 31 -10.84 -18.16 4.27
N PHE A 32 -10.82 -17.05 3.53
CA PHE A 32 -11.70 -16.85 2.38
C PHE A 32 -11.55 -17.92 1.29
N LEU A 33 -10.31 -18.25 0.89
CA LEU A 33 -10.07 -19.27 -0.13
C LEU A 33 -10.52 -20.66 0.36
N ARG A 34 -10.40 -20.94 1.65
CA ARG A 34 -10.84 -22.20 2.24
C ARG A 34 -12.35 -22.26 2.38
N ASP A 35 -12.95 -21.28 3.05
CA ASP A 35 -14.32 -21.31 3.54
C ASP A 35 -15.33 -20.85 2.48
N GLU A 36 -15.01 -19.79 1.72
CA GLU A 36 -15.89 -19.30 0.66
C GLU A 36 -15.60 -19.95 -0.70
N ARG A 37 -14.34 -20.37 -0.96
CA ARG A 37 -13.93 -20.92 -2.26
C ARG A 37 -13.72 -22.43 -2.27
N GLY A 38 -13.75 -23.08 -1.10
CA GLY A 38 -13.58 -24.53 -0.98
C GLY A 38 -12.20 -25.02 -1.41
N PHE A 39 -11.17 -24.17 -1.37
CA PHE A 39 -9.82 -24.58 -1.75
C PHE A 39 -9.22 -25.46 -0.65
N ASN A 40 -8.57 -26.54 -1.06
CA ASN A 40 -7.71 -27.31 -0.16
C ASN A 40 -6.36 -26.60 0.04
N ALA A 41 -5.57 -27.08 1.01
CA ALA A 41 -4.27 -26.47 1.34
C ALA A 41 -3.34 -26.35 0.12
N ALA A 42 -3.25 -27.38 -0.73
CA ALA A 42 -2.41 -27.37 -1.92
C ALA A 42 -2.82 -26.27 -2.91
N ARG A 43 -4.13 -26.07 -3.12
CA ARG A 43 -4.64 -25.04 -4.04
C ARG A 43 -4.48 -23.63 -3.48
N ILE A 44 -4.60 -23.45 -2.16
CA ILE A 44 -4.29 -22.19 -1.49
C ILE A 44 -2.81 -21.85 -1.65
N THR A 45 -1.91 -22.81 -1.42
CA THR A 45 -0.48 -22.62 -1.63
C THR A 45 -0.18 -22.30 -3.09
N LEU A 46 -0.76 -23.03 -4.05
CA LEU A 46 -0.58 -22.77 -5.47
C LEU A 46 -1.08 -21.37 -5.84
N PHE A 47 -2.25 -20.96 -5.34
CA PHE A 47 -2.79 -19.62 -5.54
C PHE A 47 -1.80 -18.57 -5.05
N THR A 48 -1.36 -18.68 -3.80
CA THR A 48 -0.44 -17.73 -3.17
C THR A 48 0.89 -17.65 -3.90
N VAL A 49 1.48 -18.77 -4.31
CA VAL A 49 2.74 -18.79 -5.07
C VAL A 49 2.55 -18.14 -6.44
N VAL A 50 1.54 -18.55 -7.19
CA VAL A 50 1.29 -18.03 -8.55
C VAL A 50 1.01 -16.53 -8.53
N THR A 51 0.25 -16.04 -7.55
CA THR A 51 -0.13 -14.62 -7.51
C THR A 51 0.92 -13.75 -6.80
N SER A 52 1.66 -14.28 -5.83
CA SER A 52 2.58 -13.48 -4.98
C SER A 52 4.03 -13.51 -5.42
N THR A 53 4.54 -14.63 -5.97
CA THR A 53 5.93 -14.72 -6.46
C THR A 53 6.28 -13.63 -7.49
N PRO A 54 5.39 -13.23 -8.41
CA PRO A 54 5.66 -12.18 -9.40
C PRO A 54 5.73 -10.76 -8.82
N ILE A 55 5.61 -10.57 -7.50
CA ILE A 55 5.66 -9.25 -6.87
C ILE A 55 6.93 -8.47 -7.25
N GLY A 56 8.07 -9.16 -7.40
CA GLY A 56 9.34 -8.56 -7.81
C GLY A 56 9.29 -7.91 -9.20
N VAL A 57 8.52 -8.49 -10.13
CA VAL A 57 8.29 -7.91 -11.46
C VAL A 57 7.54 -6.59 -11.33
N GLY A 58 6.50 -6.56 -10.49
CA GLY A 58 5.74 -5.35 -10.20
C GLY A 58 6.58 -4.25 -9.56
N VAL A 59 7.47 -4.60 -8.62
CA VAL A 59 8.41 -3.64 -8.03
C VAL A 59 9.39 -3.10 -9.07
N PHE A 60 9.98 -3.97 -9.88
CA PHE A 60 10.96 -3.57 -10.91
C PHE A 60 10.33 -2.66 -11.97
N LEU A 61 9.20 -3.09 -12.55
CA LEU A 61 8.46 -2.31 -13.55
C LEU A 61 7.92 -1.00 -12.96
N GLY A 62 7.37 -1.07 -11.75
CA GLY A 62 6.85 0.09 -11.03
C GLY A 62 7.95 1.12 -10.74
N GLY A 63 9.13 0.68 -10.29
CA GLY A 63 10.28 1.55 -10.06
C GLY A 63 10.74 2.24 -11.34
N ARG A 64 10.95 1.47 -12.41
CA ARG A 64 11.39 2.04 -13.70
C ARG A 64 10.37 3.01 -14.30
N LEU A 65 9.08 2.73 -14.13
CA LEU A 65 8.02 3.61 -14.59
C LEU A 65 7.95 4.88 -13.73
N ALA A 66 8.12 4.74 -12.42
CA ALA A 66 8.12 5.84 -11.46
C ALA A 66 9.29 6.81 -11.69
N ASP A 67 10.46 6.32 -12.09
CA ASP A 67 11.62 7.15 -12.43
C ASP A 67 11.42 7.94 -13.75
N ARG A 68 10.59 7.44 -14.67
CA ARG A 68 10.35 8.09 -15.98
C ARG A 68 9.13 9.01 -16.03
N ARG A 69 8.05 8.64 -15.33
CA ARG A 69 6.75 9.34 -15.39
C ARG A 69 6.39 10.08 -14.10
N GLY A 70 7.30 10.11 -13.14
CA GLY A 70 7.06 10.70 -11.83
C GLY A 70 6.53 9.67 -10.83
N ARG A 71 7.17 9.63 -9.66
CA ARG A 71 6.84 8.68 -8.58
C ARG A 71 5.42 8.88 -8.04
N ARG A 72 4.94 10.12 -8.07
CA ARG A 72 3.62 10.51 -7.58
C ARG A 72 2.50 9.85 -8.39
N ILE A 73 2.52 10.03 -9.71
CA ILE A 73 1.48 9.52 -10.62
C ILE A 73 1.48 7.99 -10.61
N VAL A 74 2.67 7.38 -10.71
CA VAL A 74 2.79 5.91 -10.74
C VAL A 74 2.35 5.28 -9.42
N GLY A 75 2.70 5.88 -8.28
CA GLY A 75 2.23 5.43 -6.97
C GLY A 75 0.71 5.51 -6.81
N ALA A 76 0.10 6.62 -7.23
CA ALA A 76 -1.35 6.80 -7.15
C ALA A 76 -2.11 5.82 -8.06
N ILE A 77 -1.65 5.63 -9.30
CA ILE A 77 -2.21 4.64 -10.23
C ILE A 77 -2.07 3.22 -9.65
N ALA A 78 -0.88 2.88 -9.13
CA ALA A 78 -0.63 1.58 -8.51
C ALA A 78 -1.55 1.33 -7.31
N MET A 79 -1.81 2.34 -6.47
CA MET A 79 -2.75 2.24 -5.36
C MET A 79 -4.19 2.00 -5.84
N VAL A 80 -4.68 2.81 -6.78
CA VAL A 80 -6.05 2.73 -7.27
C VAL A 80 -6.29 1.39 -7.96
N PHE A 81 -5.54 1.11 -9.02
CA PHE A 81 -5.76 -0.09 -9.82
C PHE A 81 -5.35 -1.36 -9.07
N GLY A 82 -4.30 -1.31 -8.24
CA GLY A 82 -3.87 -2.44 -7.42
C GLY A 82 -4.92 -2.82 -6.37
N SER A 83 -5.43 -1.84 -5.61
CA SER A 83 -6.47 -2.11 -4.59
C SER A 83 -7.78 -2.55 -5.22
N MET A 84 -8.21 -1.93 -6.32
CA MET A 84 -9.42 -2.34 -7.04
C MET A 84 -9.30 -3.75 -7.63
N ALA A 85 -8.16 -4.10 -8.23
CA ALA A 85 -7.95 -5.45 -8.74
C ALA A 85 -7.98 -6.50 -7.62
N ILE A 86 -7.41 -6.20 -6.45
CA ILE A 86 -7.55 -7.06 -5.26
C ILE A 86 -9.03 -7.17 -4.87
N VAL A 87 -9.78 -6.08 -4.72
CA VAL A 87 -11.21 -6.15 -4.39
C VAL A 87 -12.00 -7.01 -5.39
N VAL A 88 -11.76 -6.81 -6.69
CA VAL A 88 -12.41 -7.58 -7.76
C VAL A 88 -12.03 -9.06 -7.69
N SER A 89 -10.81 -9.41 -7.25
CA SER A 89 -10.45 -10.82 -7.03
C SER A 89 -11.37 -11.45 -5.98
N PHE A 90 -11.63 -10.78 -4.86
CA PHE A 90 -12.52 -11.28 -3.80
C PHE A 90 -14.00 -11.29 -4.21
N LEU A 91 -14.41 -10.52 -5.22
CA LEU A 91 -15.77 -10.49 -5.75
C LEU A 91 -16.00 -11.46 -6.91
N THR A 92 -14.95 -12.03 -7.50
CA THR A 92 -15.04 -12.92 -8.67
C THR A 92 -14.81 -14.38 -8.29
N HIS A 93 -15.17 -15.32 -9.17
CA HIS A 93 -15.06 -16.78 -8.95
C HIS A 93 -14.28 -17.43 -10.09
N GLY A 94 -13.59 -18.55 -9.84
CA GLY A 94 -12.91 -19.31 -10.89
C GLY A 94 -11.62 -18.65 -11.38
N TRP A 95 -11.30 -18.79 -12.67
CA TRP A 95 -10.04 -18.28 -13.24
C TRP A 95 -9.89 -16.74 -13.22
N PRO A 96 -10.95 -15.90 -13.36
CA PRO A 96 -10.82 -14.44 -13.28
C PRO A 96 -10.27 -13.97 -11.93
N MET A 97 -10.61 -14.65 -10.83
CA MET A 97 -10.07 -14.35 -9.50
C MET A 97 -8.54 -14.41 -9.46
N TRP A 98 -7.95 -15.40 -10.14
CA TRP A 98 -6.48 -15.55 -10.20
C TRP A 98 -5.84 -14.41 -10.98
N VAL A 99 -6.44 -14.02 -12.11
CA VAL A 99 -5.96 -12.94 -12.95
C VAL A 99 -6.04 -11.60 -12.21
N TRP A 100 -7.15 -11.33 -11.54
CA TRP A 100 -7.34 -10.11 -10.75
C TRP A 100 -6.41 -10.05 -9.55
N GLN A 101 -6.21 -11.18 -8.85
CA GLN A 101 -5.27 -11.23 -7.73
C GLN A 101 -3.82 -11.00 -8.20
N PHE A 102 -3.41 -11.67 -9.28
CA PHE A 102 -2.09 -11.48 -9.88
C PHE A 102 -1.90 -10.01 -10.30
N ALA A 103 -2.85 -9.45 -11.03
CA ALA A 103 -2.81 -8.06 -11.46
C ALA A 103 -2.74 -7.10 -10.27
N GLY A 104 -3.55 -7.35 -9.24
CA GLY A 104 -3.57 -6.55 -8.02
C GLY A 104 -2.24 -6.54 -7.27
N ILE A 105 -1.58 -7.71 -7.15
CA ILE A 105 -0.27 -7.81 -6.52
C ILE A 105 0.81 -7.13 -7.37
N VAL A 106 0.84 -7.38 -8.68
CA VAL A 106 1.87 -6.81 -9.58
C VAL A 106 1.72 -5.29 -9.70
N ILE A 107 0.50 -4.79 -9.90
CA ILE A 107 0.22 -3.36 -10.00
C ILE A 107 0.44 -2.70 -8.63
N GLY A 108 -0.10 -3.29 -7.56
CA GLY A 108 0.03 -2.76 -6.20
C GLY A 108 1.48 -2.70 -5.71
N ALA A 109 2.35 -3.58 -6.19
CA ALA A 109 3.79 -3.56 -5.90
C ALA A 109 4.48 -2.27 -6.35
N GLY A 110 3.96 -1.59 -7.39
CA GLY A 110 4.46 -0.28 -7.83
C GLY A 110 4.33 0.82 -6.76
N THR A 111 3.50 0.61 -5.75
CA THR A 111 3.37 1.51 -4.60
C THR A 111 4.61 1.50 -3.70
N ILE A 112 5.37 0.39 -3.67
CA ILE A 112 6.55 0.20 -2.81
C ILE A 112 7.66 1.21 -3.15
N PRO A 113 8.15 1.32 -4.40
CA PRO A 113 9.17 2.30 -4.74
C PRO A 113 8.64 3.74 -4.68
N ALA A 114 7.35 3.96 -4.92
CA ALA A 114 6.75 5.29 -4.82
C ALA A 114 6.73 5.81 -3.37
N LEU A 115 6.29 4.99 -2.39
CA LEU A 115 6.18 5.41 -0.99
C LEU A 115 7.43 5.17 -0.15
N GLY A 116 8.19 4.12 -0.44
CA GLY A 116 9.37 3.71 0.34
C GLY A 116 10.48 4.76 0.33
N VAL A 117 10.44 5.67 -0.65
CA VAL A 117 11.43 6.71 -0.83
C VAL A 117 11.05 8.02 -0.13
N TYR A 118 9.76 8.33 0.01
CA TYR A 118 9.30 9.52 0.75
C TYR A 118 9.68 9.49 2.24
N GLY A 119 9.76 8.31 2.87
CA GLY A 119 10.21 8.18 4.26
C GLY A 119 11.62 8.71 4.52
N PRO A 120 12.64 8.23 3.78
CA PRO A 120 13.99 8.81 3.78
C PRO A 120 14.07 10.26 3.32
N GLU A 121 13.37 10.63 2.24
CA GLU A 121 13.51 11.95 1.59
C GLU A 121 12.89 13.09 2.43
N LEU A 122 11.83 12.82 3.21
CA LEU A 122 11.12 13.86 3.97
C LEU A 122 11.70 14.11 5.38
N PHE A 123 12.62 13.27 5.86
CA PHE A 123 13.18 13.37 7.21
C PHE A 123 14.69 13.10 7.23
N GLY A 124 15.47 14.13 7.58
CA GLY A 124 16.91 14.01 7.82
C GLY A 124 17.26 12.97 8.89
N THR A 125 18.50 12.48 8.81
CA THR A 125 19.05 11.31 9.54
C THR A 125 18.77 11.32 11.05
N ARG A 126 18.69 12.51 11.66
CA ARG A 126 18.50 12.70 13.12
C ARG A 126 17.06 12.49 13.62
N THR A 127 16.04 12.58 12.75
CA THR A 127 14.61 12.45 13.16
C THR A 127 13.87 11.30 12.48
N ARG A 128 14.49 10.65 11.49
CA ARG A 128 13.93 9.53 10.72
C ARG A 128 13.47 8.36 11.58
N GLY A 129 14.21 8.01 12.64
CA GLY A 129 13.84 6.92 13.56
C GLY A 129 12.52 7.17 14.29
N ARG A 130 12.32 8.40 14.82
CA ARG A 130 11.08 8.78 15.49
C ARG A 130 9.91 8.87 14.52
N ALA A 131 10.13 9.46 13.34
CA ALA A 131 9.11 9.58 12.32
C ALA A 131 8.62 8.20 11.83
N ASN A 132 9.55 7.29 11.51
CA ASN A 132 9.23 5.92 11.13
C ASN A 132 8.51 5.18 12.26
N GLY A 133 8.92 5.36 13.52
CA GLY A 133 8.21 4.79 14.67
C GLY A 133 6.74 5.20 14.74
N PHE A 134 6.44 6.50 14.58
CA PHE A 134 5.07 6.99 14.56
C PHE A 134 4.26 6.45 13.37
N VAL A 135 4.85 6.40 12.18
CA VAL A 135 4.20 5.84 10.99
C VAL A 135 3.91 4.35 11.17
N SER A 136 4.84 3.60 11.78
CA SER A 136 4.64 2.18 12.11
C SER A 136 3.52 1.99 13.14
N ILE A 137 3.46 2.80 14.20
CA ILE A 137 2.37 2.72 15.19
C ILE A 137 1.02 3.02 14.52
N ALA A 138 0.94 4.08 13.71
CA ALA A 138 -0.27 4.38 12.95
C ALA A 138 -0.63 3.23 12.00
N GLY A 139 0.36 2.62 11.35
CA GLY A 139 0.19 1.44 10.52
C GLY A 139 -0.42 0.26 11.27
N VAL A 140 0.13 -0.08 12.45
CA VAL A 140 -0.38 -1.17 13.30
C VAL A 140 -1.80 -0.88 13.78
N LEU A 141 -2.10 0.35 14.20
CA LEU A 141 -3.46 0.74 14.57
C LEU A 141 -4.42 0.61 13.38
N GLY A 142 -3.98 0.99 12.18
CA GLY A 142 -4.71 0.80 10.94
C GLY A 142 -4.98 -0.66 10.67
N SER A 143 -3.96 -1.53 10.75
CA SER A 143 -4.09 -2.97 10.60
C SER A 143 -5.10 -3.58 11.57
N THR A 144 -5.03 -3.22 12.85
CA THR A 144 -5.94 -3.73 13.89
C THR A 144 -7.38 -3.29 13.61
N LEU A 145 -7.61 -2.00 13.35
CA LEU A 145 -8.96 -1.50 13.03
C LEU A 145 -9.48 -2.09 11.72
N GLY A 146 -8.62 -2.22 10.72
CA GLY A 146 -8.93 -2.84 9.43
C GLY A 146 -9.37 -4.28 9.58
N LEU A 147 -8.65 -5.09 10.37
CA LEU A 147 -9.04 -6.47 10.68
C LEU A 147 -10.38 -6.55 11.41
N LEU A 148 -10.60 -5.71 12.43
CA LEU A 148 -11.85 -5.69 13.19
C LEU A 148 -13.04 -5.33 12.29
N VAL A 149 -12.91 -4.27 11.49
CA VAL A 149 -13.96 -3.83 10.56
C VAL A 149 -14.19 -4.85 9.46
N ALA A 150 -13.11 -5.39 8.85
CA ALA A 150 -13.22 -6.39 7.80
C ALA A 150 -13.93 -7.65 8.29
N SER A 151 -13.52 -8.18 9.44
CA SER A 151 -14.09 -9.40 10.00
C SER A 151 -15.56 -9.20 10.35
N HIS A 152 -15.88 -8.11 11.06
CA HIS A 152 -17.27 -7.79 11.43
C HIS A 152 -18.19 -7.60 10.23
N LEU A 153 -17.67 -6.99 9.15
CA LEU A 153 -18.44 -6.76 7.94
C LEU A 153 -18.51 -8.02 7.06
N ALA A 154 -17.46 -8.84 7.06
CA ALA A 154 -17.44 -10.12 6.34
C ALA A 154 -18.56 -11.06 6.83
N ASP A 155 -18.80 -11.13 8.14
CA ASP A 155 -19.89 -11.94 8.73
C ASP A 155 -21.29 -11.53 8.22
N ARG A 156 -21.46 -10.28 7.77
CA ARG A 156 -22.75 -9.72 7.35
C ARG A 156 -22.95 -9.68 5.84
N VAL A 157 -21.89 -9.33 5.10
CA VAL A 157 -21.99 -9.03 3.66
C VAL A 157 -20.97 -9.80 2.81
N GLY A 158 -20.12 -10.63 3.41
CA GLY A 158 -19.03 -11.34 2.77
C GLY A 158 -17.74 -10.52 2.67
N LEU A 159 -16.60 -11.21 2.66
CA LEU A 159 -15.29 -10.55 2.76
C LEU A 159 -15.01 -9.62 1.57
N GLY A 160 -15.42 -9.99 0.35
CA GLY A 160 -15.19 -9.16 -0.84
C GLY A 160 -15.85 -7.78 -0.75
N LYS A 161 -17.10 -7.71 -0.24
CA LYS A 161 -17.79 -6.43 -0.02
C LYS A 161 -17.19 -5.67 1.15
N ALA A 162 -16.74 -6.36 2.20
CA ALA A 162 -16.04 -5.72 3.30
C ALA A 162 -14.73 -5.04 2.86
N LEU A 163 -13.94 -5.73 2.04
CA LEU A 163 -12.72 -5.19 1.45
C LEU A 163 -13.01 -4.06 0.46
N ALA A 164 -14.14 -4.09 -0.27
CA ALA A 164 -14.55 -2.98 -1.13
C ALA A 164 -14.77 -1.67 -0.35
N VAL A 165 -15.36 -1.75 0.85
CA VAL A 165 -15.50 -0.58 1.74
C VAL A 165 -14.14 -0.11 2.23
N LEU A 166 -13.27 -1.02 2.65
CA LEU A 166 -11.92 -0.67 3.13
C LEU A 166 -11.02 -0.12 2.03
N ALA A 167 -11.27 -0.47 0.76
CA ALA A 167 -10.52 0.05 -0.38
C ALA A 167 -10.70 1.56 -0.59
N ILE A 168 -11.70 2.19 0.02
CA ILE A 168 -11.81 3.65 0.11
C ILE A 168 -10.52 4.24 0.73
N GLY A 169 -9.89 3.56 1.70
CA GLY A 169 -8.65 4.00 2.32
C GLY A 169 -7.52 4.24 1.30
N PRO A 170 -7.05 3.20 0.58
CA PRO A 170 -6.07 3.36 -0.50
C PRO A 170 -6.44 4.40 -1.56
N LEU A 171 -7.73 4.53 -1.92
CA LEU A 171 -8.19 5.56 -2.87
C LEU A 171 -8.03 6.98 -2.32
N LEU A 172 -8.37 7.20 -1.04
CA LEU A 172 -8.13 8.47 -0.35
C LEU A 172 -6.64 8.79 -0.29
N VAL A 173 -5.80 7.79 -0.05
CA VAL A 173 -4.35 7.98 -0.05
C VAL A 173 -3.84 8.33 -1.46
N ALA A 174 -4.33 7.67 -2.50
CA ALA A 174 -3.99 8.02 -3.88
C ALA A 174 -4.36 9.48 -4.20
N GLY A 175 -5.54 9.93 -3.77
CA GLY A 175 -5.95 11.33 -3.85
C GLY A 175 -5.04 12.27 -3.05
N LEU A 176 -4.68 11.90 -1.81
CA LEU A 176 -3.77 12.68 -0.96
C LEU A 176 -2.37 12.81 -1.60
N VAL A 177 -1.85 11.73 -2.18
CA VAL A 177 -0.60 11.72 -2.92
C VAL A 177 -0.72 12.67 -4.11
N MET A 178 -1.78 12.55 -4.92
CA MET A 178 -2.01 13.39 -6.11
C MET A 178 -2.31 14.86 -5.83
N LEU A 179 -2.74 15.21 -4.63
CA LEU A 179 -3.07 16.61 -4.28
C LEU A 179 -1.98 17.29 -3.43
N VAL A 180 -1.34 16.55 -2.52
CA VAL A 180 -0.53 17.17 -1.45
C VAL A 180 0.95 16.78 -1.48
N TYR A 181 1.29 15.59 -2.01
CA TYR A 181 2.69 15.17 -2.04
C TYR A 181 3.47 15.93 -3.11
N PRO A 182 4.59 16.60 -2.78
CA PRO A 182 5.45 17.24 -3.76
C PRO A 182 6.10 16.19 -4.66
N GLU A 183 6.27 16.50 -5.95
CA GLU A 183 6.99 15.66 -6.90
C GLU A 183 8.47 15.58 -6.46
N THR A 184 8.93 14.42 -5.98
CA THR A 184 10.37 14.21 -5.66
C THR A 184 11.14 13.56 -6.79
N ALA A 185 10.46 13.17 -7.88
CA ALA A 185 11.15 12.77 -9.10
C ALA A 185 11.94 13.99 -9.60
N HIS A 186 13.27 13.85 -9.66
CA HIS A 186 14.24 14.84 -10.15
C HIS A 186 14.74 15.91 -9.16
N LEU A 187 14.51 15.77 -7.85
CA LEU A 187 15.14 16.63 -6.84
C LEU A 187 16.22 15.87 -6.07
N GLU A 188 17.41 16.46 -5.92
CA GLU A 188 18.47 15.89 -5.09
C GLU A 188 18.11 15.99 -3.60
N LEU A 189 18.60 15.05 -2.79
CA LEU A 189 18.35 15.00 -1.34
C LEU A 189 18.78 16.30 -0.65
N GLU A 190 19.86 16.93 -1.11
CA GLU A 190 20.33 18.24 -0.62
C GLU A 190 19.32 19.38 -0.90
N GLN A 191 18.59 19.33 -2.01
CA GLN A 191 17.58 20.34 -2.35
C GLN A 191 16.28 20.18 -1.53
N ILE A 192 15.99 18.94 -1.09
CA ILE A 192 14.82 18.63 -0.25
C ILE A 192 15.11 18.88 1.24
N ASN A 193 16.36 18.70 1.68
CA ASN A 193 16.79 18.88 3.06
C ASN A 193 18.03 19.79 3.18
N PRO A 194 17.88 21.12 2.97
CA PRO A 194 19.00 22.08 2.98
C PRO A 194 19.73 22.21 4.34
N GLY A 195 19.22 21.55 5.40
CA GLY A 195 19.88 21.50 6.71
C GLY A 195 21.08 20.55 6.80
N ASP A 196 21.28 19.67 5.82
CA ASP A 196 22.40 18.71 5.84
C ASP A 196 23.73 19.33 5.33
N GLU A 197 23.70 20.39 4.51
CA GLU A 197 24.90 21.13 4.08
C GLU A 197 25.63 21.80 5.24
N ALA A 198 24.89 22.34 6.21
CA ALA A 198 25.46 23.01 7.39
C ALA A 198 26.19 22.05 8.37
N SER A 199 26.25 20.75 8.05
CA SER A 199 26.86 19.71 8.87
C SER A 199 27.95 18.90 8.16
N ARG A 200 28.32 19.28 6.94
CA ARG A 200 29.56 18.77 6.31
C ARG A 200 30.75 19.48 6.98
N PRO A 201 31.70 18.74 7.58
CA PRO A 201 32.90 19.32 8.19
C PRO A 201 33.81 19.97 7.15
#